data_AF-A0A966K9G6-F1
#
_entry.id   AF-A0A966K9G6-F1
#
_cell.length_a   1.000
_cell.length_b   1.000
_cell.length_c   1.000
_cell.angle_alpha   90.00
_cell.angle_beta   90.00
_cell.angle_gamma   90.00
#
_symmetry.space_group_name_H-M   'P 1'
#
loop_
_entity.id
_entity.type
_entity.pdbx_description
1 polymer ?
#
loop_
_entity_poly.entity_id
_entity_poly.type
_entity_poly.pdbx_seq_one_letter_code
_entity_poly.pdbx_strand_id
1 'polypeptide(L)'
;MRIKPDPIQHRVIYDGIQALNYSGAKELLKSPAHYQAYINQEREETKALRMGSLIHCAVLQPEMLNEKFITAPEVDRRTKEGKETYAAFQSSLKPGMTVVSAEESAECHLIASHAKLALQRIGVTFDATELMFTTDYNGVQLKCAIDGVAGDYLWDLKTTEDASPAGILKSIRAYRYNLQAYFYRLCYETAFERRMLGFRFLFIEK
;
A
#
# COMPACT_ATOMS: atom_id res chain seq x y z
N MET A 1 -16.27 -19.08 19.45
CA MET A 1 -16.06 -19.14 18.00
C MET A 1 -16.18 -17.72 17.50
N ARG A 2 -15.08 -17.07 17.12
CA ARG A 2 -15.15 -15.70 16.58
C ARG A 2 -15.68 -15.79 15.14
N ILE A 3 -16.64 -14.96 14.80
CA ILE A 3 -17.13 -14.85 13.42
C ILE A 3 -15.98 -14.23 12.62
N LYS A 4 -15.58 -14.88 11.51
CA LYS A 4 -14.55 -14.31 10.61
C LYS A 4 -15.02 -12.95 10.13
N PRO A 5 -14.19 -11.90 10.20
CA PRO A 5 -14.62 -10.57 9.78
C PRO A 5 -14.81 -10.56 8.27
N ASP A 6 -15.89 -9.91 7.81
CA ASP A 6 -16.06 -9.61 6.40
C ASP A 6 -14.98 -8.61 5.97
N PRO A 7 -14.24 -8.90 4.88
CA PRO A 7 -13.25 -7.97 4.35
C PRO A 7 -13.87 -6.63 3.97
N ILE A 8 -13.21 -5.55 4.36
CA ILE A 8 -13.58 -4.18 4.01
C ILE A 8 -13.20 -3.95 2.54
N GLN A 9 -14.21 -3.65 1.71
CA GLN A 9 -14.02 -3.55 0.26
C GLN A 9 -13.40 -2.22 -0.20
N HIS A 10 -13.65 -1.14 0.54
CA HIS A 10 -13.24 0.20 0.11
C HIS A 10 -12.24 0.82 1.10
N ARG A 11 -11.13 1.31 0.55
CA ARG A 11 -10.03 1.91 1.32
C ARG A 11 -10.49 3.10 2.18
N VAL A 12 -11.42 3.92 1.68
CA VAL A 12 -11.98 5.06 2.43
C VAL A 12 -12.67 4.62 3.72
N ILE A 13 -13.34 3.46 3.71
CA ILE A 13 -13.99 2.90 4.91
C ILE A 13 -12.90 2.45 5.88
N TYR A 14 -11.91 1.70 5.41
CA TYR A 14 -10.78 1.25 6.23
C TYR A 14 -10.03 2.41 6.90
N ASP A 15 -9.76 3.47 6.16
CA ASP A 15 -9.04 4.64 6.65
C ASP A 15 -9.85 5.38 7.73
N GLY A 16 -11.18 5.46 7.57
CA GLY A 16 -12.10 6.08 8.53
C GLY A 16 -12.31 5.30 9.84
N ILE A 17 -11.92 4.03 9.92
CA ILE A 17 -12.06 3.24 11.16
C ILE A 17 -11.04 3.70 12.20
N GLN A 18 -11.52 4.09 13.39
CA GLN A 18 -10.66 4.35 14.54
C GLN A 18 -10.22 3.04 15.20
N ALA A 19 -9.07 2.53 14.78
CA ALA A 19 -8.45 1.33 15.33
C ALA A 19 -6.92 1.41 15.17
N LEU A 20 -6.19 0.69 16.01
CA LEU A 20 -4.73 0.67 15.96
C LEU A 20 -4.26 -0.08 14.70
N ASN A 21 -3.53 0.59 13.82
CA ASN A 21 -2.81 -0.03 12.70
C ASN A 21 -1.31 -0.11 13.02
N TYR A 22 -0.53 -0.80 12.19
CA TYR A 22 0.90 -0.96 12.43
C TYR A 22 1.65 0.39 12.46
N SER A 23 1.32 1.32 11.56
CA SER A 23 1.95 2.64 11.53
C SER A 23 1.74 3.43 12.84
N GLY A 24 0.53 3.39 13.39
CA GLY A 24 0.21 3.97 14.70
C GLY A 24 0.87 3.21 15.86
N ALA A 25 0.91 1.88 15.80
CA ALA A 25 1.61 1.05 16.80
C ALA A 25 3.11 1.38 16.86
N LYS A 26 3.73 1.65 15.71
CA LYS A 26 5.13 2.08 15.62
C LYS A 26 5.39 3.40 16.34
N GLU A 27 4.48 4.35 16.23
CA GLU A 27 4.57 5.64 16.93
C GLU A 27 4.27 5.49 18.43
N LEU A 28 3.32 4.62 18.79
CA LEU A 28 3.00 4.31 20.17
C LEU A 28 4.20 3.69 20.93
N LEU A 29 5.02 2.87 20.25
CA LEU A 29 6.28 2.34 20.80
C LEU A 29 7.31 3.43 21.14
N LYS A 30 7.16 4.64 20.60
CA LYS A 30 7.97 5.81 21.02
C LYS A 30 7.34 6.45 22.25
N SER A 31 6.07 6.83 22.18
CA SER A 31 5.26 7.29 23.32
C SER A 31 3.78 7.48 22.93
N PRO A 32 2.86 7.57 23.91
CA PRO A 32 1.47 7.96 23.65
C PRO A 32 1.34 9.33 22.95
N ALA A 33 2.21 10.30 23.27
CA ALA A 33 2.18 11.62 22.63
C ALA A 33 2.50 11.55 21.13
N HIS A 34 3.42 10.68 20.71
CA HIS A 34 3.72 10.47 19.29
C HIS A 34 2.55 9.82 18.56
N TYR A 35 1.87 8.87 19.19
CA TYR A 35 0.64 8.30 18.63
C TYR A 35 -0.49 9.34 18.50
N GLN A 36 -0.66 10.21 19.51
CA GLN A 36 -1.61 11.32 19.45
C GLN A 36 -1.27 12.31 18.32
N ALA A 37 0.01 12.62 18.11
CA ALA A 37 0.42 13.42 16.96
C ALA A 37 0.10 12.71 15.63
N TYR A 38 0.39 11.40 15.53
CA TYR A 38 0.17 10.60 14.33
C TYR A 38 -1.30 10.55 13.88
N ILE A 39 -2.25 10.46 14.81
CA ILE A 39 -3.70 10.40 14.49
C ILE A 39 -4.28 11.76 14.12
N ASN A 40 -3.66 12.86 14.56
CA ASN A 40 -4.11 14.23 14.29
C ASN A 40 -3.34 14.90 13.13
N GLN A 41 -2.34 14.22 12.57
CA GLN A 41 -1.50 14.76 11.51
C GLN A 41 -2.17 14.62 10.14
N GLU A 42 -2.27 15.73 9.41
CA GLU A 42 -2.49 15.72 7.97
C GLU A 42 -1.22 15.24 7.25
N ARG A 43 -1.35 14.22 6.40
CA ARG A 43 -0.22 13.67 5.64
C ARG A 43 -0.30 14.14 4.20
N GLU A 44 0.75 14.81 3.77
CA GLU A 44 0.96 15.10 2.36
C GLU A 44 1.58 13.87 1.67
N GLU A 45 1.07 13.55 0.49
CA GLU A 45 1.63 12.50 -0.34
C GLU A 45 2.91 13.01 -1.01
N THR A 46 4.06 12.43 -0.66
CA THR A 46 5.32 12.74 -1.33
C THR A 46 5.39 12.04 -2.68
N LYS A 47 6.22 12.54 -3.61
CA LYS A 47 6.45 11.87 -4.91
C LYS A 47 6.83 10.39 -4.75
N ALA A 48 7.70 10.07 -3.78
CA ALA A 48 8.12 8.69 -3.53
C ALA A 48 6.97 7.80 -3.05
N LEU A 49 6.09 8.30 -2.18
CA LEU A 49 4.89 7.57 -1.74
C LEU A 49 3.90 7.38 -2.89
N ARG A 50 3.66 8.44 -3.68
CA ARG A 50 2.80 8.41 -4.87
C ARG A 50 3.21 7.36 -5.88
N MET A 51 4.49 7.33 -6.25
CA MET A 51 5.04 6.32 -7.17
C MET A 51 4.95 4.91 -6.58
N GLY A 52 5.28 4.74 -5.29
CA GLY A 52 5.13 3.48 -4.58
C GLY A 52 3.69 2.97 -4.62
N SER A 53 2.71 3.84 -4.38
CA SER A 53 1.28 3.52 -4.45
C SER A 53 0.83 3.15 -5.86
N LEU A 54 1.34 3.80 -6.90
CA LEU A 54 1.04 3.42 -8.29
C LEU A 54 1.60 2.03 -8.60
N ILE A 55 2.87 1.77 -8.28
CA ILE A 55 3.51 0.45 -8.49
C ILE A 55 2.72 -0.63 -7.76
N HIS A 56 2.37 -0.38 -6.50
CA HIS A 56 1.62 -1.31 -5.66
C HIS A 56 0.25 -1.64 -6.24
N CYS A 57 -0.53 -0.62 -6.60
CA CYS A 57 -1.83 -0.79 -7.26
C CYS A 57 -1.68 -1.52 -8.59
N ALA A 58 -0.67 -1.17 -9.39
CA ALA A 58 -0.44 -1.83 -10.67
C ALA A 58 -0.13 -3.31 -10.51
N VAL A 59 0.54 -3.72 -9.44
CA VAL A 59 0.84 -5.14 -9.15
C VAL A 59 -0.37 -5.88 -8.61
N LEU A 60 -1.08 -5.31 -7.62
CA LEU A 60 -2.04 -6.05 -6.79
C LEU A 60 -3.52 -5.84 -7.16
N GLN A 61 -3.84 -4.68 -7.75
CA GLN A 61 -5.19 -4.28 -8.14
C GLN A 61 -5.18 -3.53 -9.49
N PRO A 62 -4.67 -4.14 -10.59
CA PRO A 62 -4.55 -3.47 -11.88
C PRO A 62 -5.88 -2.92 -12.42
N GLU A 63 -6.99 -3.55 -12.08
CA GLU A 63 -8.35 -3.10 -12.41
C GLU A 63 -8.71 -1.74 -11.78
N MET A 64 -8.12 -1.40 -10.62
CA MET A 64 -8.35 -0.14 -9.91
C MET A 64 -7.46 1.00 -10.41
N LEU A 65 -6.51 0.76 -11.32
CA LEU A 65 -5.55 1.78 -11.77
C LEU A 65 -6.24 3.00 -12.36
N ASN A 66 -7.21 2.79 -13.25
CA ASN A 66 -7.93 3.88 -13.92
C ASN A 66 -8.90 4.63 -13.00
N GLU A 67 -9.19 4.07 -11.82
CA GLU A 67 -10.00 4.71 -10.79
C GLU A 67 -9.14 5.54 -9.83
N LYS A 68 -7.92 5.07 -9.52
CA LYS A 68 -7.02 5.70 -8.55
C LYS A 68 -6.02 6.65 -9.17
N PHE A 69 -5.56 6.42 -10.40
CA PHE A 69 -4.48 7.17 -11.03
C PHE A 69 -4.88 7.71 -12.39
N ILE A 70 -4.36 8.88 -12.73
CA ILE A 70 -4.53 9.47 -14.05
C ILE A 70 -3.25 10.15 -14.50
N THR A 71 -2.85 9.88 -15.74
CA THR A 71 -1.66 10.47 -16.35
C THR A 71 -1.98 11.86 -16.90
N ALA A 72 -1.22 12.87 -16.48
CA ALA A 72 -1.32 14.22 -17.02
C ALA A 72 -0.85 14.24 -18.49
N PRO A 73 -1.56 14.95 -19.39
CA PRO A 73 -1.14 15.08 -20.78
C PRO A 73 0.13 15.94 -20.89
N GLU A 74 1.05 15.56 -21.79
CA GLU A 74 2.25 16.33 -22.11
C GLU A 74 1.94 17.44 -23.11
N VAL A 75 1.60 18.63 -22.60
CA VAL A 75 1.20 19.78 -23.43
C VAL A 75 1.92 21.06 -23.02
N ASP A 76 2.27 21.92 -24.00
CA ASP A 76 2.77 23.27 -23.72
C ASP A 76 1.63 24.18 -23.29
N ARG A 77 1.51 24.39 -21.98
CA ARG A 77 0.47 25.23 -21.35
C ARG A 77 0.57 26.72 -21.68
N ARG A 78 1.56 27.16 -22.48
CA ARG A 78 1.64 28.54 -22.97
C ARG A 78 0.81 28.76 -24.23
N THR A 79 0.59 27.71 -25.02
CA THR A 79 -0.23 27.77 -26.24
C THR A 79 -1.72 27.74 -25.89
N LYS A 80 -2.58 28.22 -26.80
CA LYS A 80 -4.04 28.19 -26.61
C LYS A 80 -4.54 26.75 -26.51
N GLU A 81 -4.12 25.89 -27.44
CA GLU A 81 -4.48 24.47 -27.48
C GLU A 81 -4.00 23.72 -26.23
N GLY A 82 -2.76 23.94 -25.77
CA GLY A 82 -2.25 23.28 -24.57
C GLY A 82 -2.99 23.69 -23.29
N LYS A 83 -3.48 24.94 -23.21
CA LYS A 83 -4.35 25.38 -22.11
C LYS A 83 -5.71 24.70 -22.17
N GLU A 84 -6.31 24.60 -23.34
CA GLU A 84 -7.61 23.94 -23.54
C GLU A 84 -7.55 22.46 -23.18
N THR A 85 -6.52 21.74 -23.66
CA THR A 85 -6.30 20.32 -23.32
C THR A 85 -6.06 20.11 -21.83
N TYR A 86 -5.25 20.97 -21.19
CA TYR A 86 -4.99 20.85 -19.76
C TYR A 86 -6.24 21.18 -18.92
N ALA A 87 -7.06 22.14 -19.34
CA ALA A 87 -8.32 22.46 -18.67
C ALA A 87 -9.35 21.32 -18.79
N ALA A 88 -9.42 20.66 -19.96
CA ALA A 88 -10.23 19.47 -20.15
C ALA A 88 -9.76 18.31 -19.26
N PHE A 89 -8.45 18.11 -19.14
CA PHE A 89 -7.84 17.15 -18.21
C PHE A 89 -8.19 17.46 -16.75
N GLN A 90 -8.09 18.72 -16.32
CA GLN A 90 -8.48 19.09 -14.95
C GLN A 90 -9.97 18.82 -14.68
N SER A 91 -10.81 19.01 -15.69
CA SER A 91 -12.25 18.76 -15.60
C SER A 91 -12.62 17.27 -15.57
N SER A 92 -11.72 16.37 -16.00
CA SER A 92 -11.93 14.92 -15.95
C SER A 92 -11.48 14.28 -14.64
N LEU A 93 -10.80 15.02 -13.76
CA LEU A 93 -10.36 14.54 -12.45
C LEU A 93 -11.56 14.21 -11.56
N LYS A 94 -11.65 12.95 -11.14
CA LYS A 94 -12.61 12.52 -10.13
C LYS A 94 -12.02 12.79 -8.73
N PRO A 95 -12.86 13.05 -7.72
CA PRO A 95 -12.40 13.15 -6.33
C PRO A 95 -11.60 11.91 -5.93
N GLY A 96 -10.42 12.13 -5.32
CA GLY A 96 -9.54 11.06 -4.84
C GLY A 96 -8.60 10.46 -5.89
N MET A 97 -8.60 10.94 -7.14
CA MET A 97 -7.60 10.52 -8.13
C MET A 97 -6.24 11.16 -7.86
N THR A 98 -5.19 10.36 -8.02
CA THR A 98 -3.80 10.79 -7.96
C THR A 98 -3.29 11.07 -9.36
N VAL A 99 -2.82 12.30 -9.59
CA VAL A 99 -2.23 12.71 -10.87
C VAL A 99 -0.75 12.32 -10.91
N VAL A 100 -0.32 11.70 -12.01
CA VAL A 100 1.09 11.38 -12.29
C VAL A 100 1.53 11.95 -13.64
N SER A 101 2.82 12.25 -13.79
CA SER A 101 3.35 12.62 -15.12
C SER A 101 3.40 11.41 -16.05
N ALA A 102 3.53 11.65 -17.36
CA ALA A 102 3.72 10.58 -18.34
C ALA A 102 4.99 9.74 -18.04
N GLU A 103 6.08 10.42 -17.67
CA GLU A 103 7.34 9.79 -17.26
C GLU A 103 7.16 8.91 -16.01
N GLU A 104 6.56 9.46 -14.94
CA GLU A 104 6.30 8.71 -13.70
C GLU A 104 5.40 7.49 -13.97
N SER A 105 4.38 7.66 -14.81
CA SER A 105 3.47 6.58 -15.18
C SER A 105 4.21 5.48 -15.93
N ALA A 106 4.98 5.82 -16.96
CA ALA A 106 5.73 4.84 -17.76
C ALA A 106 6.74 4.06 -16.90
N GLU A 107 7.51 4.76 -16.07
CA GLU A 107 8.48 4.19 -15.14
C GLU A 107 7.80 3.21 -14.17
N CYS A 108 6.72 3.64 -13.51
CA CYS A 108 6.03 2.80 -12.53
C CYS A 108 5.39 1.55 -13.18
N HIS A 109 4.85 1.65 -14.40
CA HIS A 109 4.30 0.50 -15.10
C HIS A 109 5.39 -0.51 -15.50
N LEU A 110 6.58 -0.03 -15.91
CA LEU A 110 7.71 -0.89 -16.20
C LEU A 110 8.17 -1.65 -14.95
N ILE A 111 8.38 -0.93 -13.83
CA ILE A 111 8.76 -1.52 -12.55
C ILE A 111 7.70 -2.55 -12.09
N ALA A 112 6.41 -2.19 -12.16
CA ALA A 112 5.32 -3.09 -11.80
C ALA A 112 5.29 -4.36 -12.67
N SER A 113 5.59 -4.24 -13.97
CA SER A 113 5.66 -5.41 -14.87
C SER A 113 6.77 -6.39 -14.46
N HIS A 114 7.93 -5.87 -14.05
CA HIS A 114 9.04 -6.69 -13.55
C HIS A 114 8.70 -7.35 -12.21
N ALA A 115 8.04 -6.63 -11.30
CA ALA A 115 7.57 -7.21 -10.04
C ALA A 115 6.57 -8.36 -10.27
N LYS A 116 5.62 -8.19 -11.20
CA LYS A 116 4.68 -9.27 -11.59
C LYS A 116 5.42 -10.48 -12.18
N LEU A 117 6.38 -10.25 -13.07
CA LEU A 117 7.20 -11.32 -13.65
C LEU A 117 8.01 -12.06 -12.57
N ALA A 118 8.55 -11.33 -11.58
CA ALA A 118 9.27 -11.94 -10.46
C ALA A 118 8.35 -12.86 -9.63
N LEU A 119 7.15 -12.40 -9.27
CA LEU A 119 6.13 -13.19 -8.57
C LEU A 119 5.74 -14.45 -9.36
N GLN A 120 5.50 -14.30 -10.66
CA GLN A 120 5.19 -15.43 -11.55
C GLN A 120 6.32 -16.45 -11.62
N ARG A 121 7.58 -16.01 -11.72
CA ARG A 121 8.76 -16.89 -11.78
C ARG A 121 8.93 -17.74 -10.53
N ILE A 122 8.54 -17.22 -9.37
CA ILE A 122 8.58 -17.95 -8.10
C ILE A 122 7.26 -18.67 -7.76
N GLY A 123 6.31 -18.69 -8.70
CA GLY A 123 5.04 -19.42 -8.58
C GLY A 123 4.07 -18.82 -7.56
N VAL A 124 4.11 -17.50 -7.34
CA VAL A 124 3.18 -16.83 -6.42
C VAL A 124 1.93 -16.38 -7.16
N THR A 125 0.80 -16.92 -6.73
CA THR A 125 -0.55 -16.46 -7.08
C THR A 125 -1.24 -16.06 -5.78
N PHE A 126 -1.82 -14.86 -5.75
CA PHE A 126 -2.53 -14.37 -4.58
C PHE A 126 -3.96 -14.92 -4.54
N ASP A 127 -4.35 -15.48 -3.40
CA ASP A 127 -5.73 -15.86 -3.08
C ASP A 127 -6.59 -14.63 -2.79
N ALA A 128 -5.96 -13.60 -2.23
CA ALA A 128 -6.55 -12.30 -1.96
C ALA A 128 -5.47 -11.22 -2.03
N THR A 129 -5.82 -10.05 -2.58
CA THR A 129 -4.99 -8.85 -2.53
C THR A 129 -5.71 -7.74 -1.77
N GLU A 130 -4.95 -6.84 -1.15
CA GLU A 130 -5.49 -5.67 -0.41
C GLU A 130 -6.56 -6.06 0.61
N LEU A 131 -6.29 -7.14 1.35
CA LEU A 131 -7.18 -7.69 2.36
C LEU A 131 -7.21 -6.76 3.58
N MET A 132 -8.27 -5.96 3.65
CA MET A 132 -8.51 -5.01 4.73
C MET A 132 -9.54 -5.55 5.72
N PHE A 133 -9.22 -5.52 7.01
CA PHE A 133 -10.13 -6.00 8.06
C PHE A 133 -9.77 -5.40 9.42
N THR A 134 -10.63 -5.67 10.39
CA THR A 134 -10.41 -5.33 11.80
C THR A 134 -10.45 -6.58 12.66
N THR A 135 -9.81 -6.54 13.83
CA THR A 135 -9.88 -7.61 14.81
C THR A 135 -9.69 -7.08 16.22
N ASP A 136 -10.32 -7.72 17.20
CA ASP A 136 -10.08 -7.45 18.61
C ASP A 136 -8.91 -8.29 19.12
N TYR A 137 -7.92 -7.63 19.72
CA TYR A 137 -6.84 -8.31 20.43
C TYR A 137 -6.81 -7.81 21.88
N ASN A 138 -7.31 -8.64 22.80
CA ASN A 138 -7.37 -8.36 24.24
C ASN A 138 -8.06 -7.03 24.59
N GLY A 139 -9.17 -6.71 23.93
CA GLY A 139 -9.91 -5.46 24.15
C GLY A 139 -9.36 -4.26 23.38
N VAL A 140 -8.31 -4.44 22.57
CA VAL A 140 -7.80 -3.41 21.67
C VAL A 140 -8.22 -3.70 20.24
N GLN A 141 -9.00 -2.78 19.65
CA GLN A 141 -9.37 -2.87 18.25
C GLN A 141 -8.16 -2.58 17.36
N LEU A 142 -7.78 -3.59 16.56
CA LEU A 142 -6.75 -3.48 15.53
C LEU A 142 -7.39 -3.37 14.15
N LYS A 143 -6.71 -2.70 13.22
CA LYS A 143 -7.01 -2.74 11.79
C LYS A 143 -5.76 -3.06 10.97
N CYS A 144 -5.95 -3.86 9.93
CA CYS A 144 -4.87 -4.34 9.07
C CYS A 144 -5.29 -4.27 7.60
N ALA A 145 -4.33 -3.92 6.75
CA ALA A 145 -4.44 -3.95 5.29
C ALA A 145 -3.26 -4.78 4.79
N ILE A 146 -3.52 -6.01 4.35
CA ILE A 146 -2.52 -6.96 3.89
C ILE A 146 -2.49 -6.93 2.37
N ASP A 147 -1.32 -6.64 1.80
CA ASP A 147 -1.14 -6.51 0.36
C ASP A 147 -1.50 -7.78 -0.41
N GLY A 148 -1.10 -8.94 0.11
CA GLY A 148 -1.40 -10.23 -0.51
C GLY A 148 -1.44 -11.40 0.46
N VAL A 149 -2.32 -12.35 0.18
CA VAL A 149 -2.37 -13.67 0.81
C VAL A 149 -2.13 -14.71 -0.28
N ALA A 150 -1.17 -15.61 -0.08
CA ALA A 150 -0.89 -16.69 -1.01
C ALA A 150 -0.57 -17.98 -0.23
N GLY A 151 -1.50 -18.94 -0.25
CA GLY A 151 -1.41 -20.18 0.49
C GLY A 151 -1.30 -19.92 2.00
N ASP A 152 -0.17 -20.30 2.59
CA ASP A 152 0.13 -20.12 4.02
C ASP A 152 1.07 -18.93 4.31
N TYR A 153 1.26 -18.03 3.35
CA TYR A 153 2.09 -16.83 3.51
C TYR A 153 1.29 -15.55 3.30
N LEU A 154 1.56 -14.58 4.17
CA LEU A 154 1.18 -13.19 3.96
C LEU A 154 2.31 -12.47 3.23
N TRP A 155 1.95 -11.49 2.41
CA TRP A 155 2.86 -10.73 1.58
C TRP A 155 2.69 -9.23 1.77
N ASP A 156 3.79 -8.51 1.62
CA ASP A 156 3.82 -7.05 1.54
C ASP A 156 4.87 -6.61 0.52
N LEU A 157 4.50 -5.66 -0.33
CA LEU A 157 5.31 -5.12 -1.41
C LEU A 157 5.94 -3.82 -0.96
N LYS A 158 7.27 -3.74 -1.06
CA LYS A 158 8.04 -2.56 -0.66
C LYS A 158 8.85 -2.04 -1.84
N THR A 159 8.56 -0.82 -2.28
CA THR A 159 9.49 -0.11 -3.16
C THR A 159 10.69 0.39 -2.36
N THR A 160 11.89 0.28 -2.93
CA THR A 160 13.17 0.67 -2.29
C THR A 160 14.11 1.28 -3.33
N GLU A 161 15.11 2.03 -2.88
CA GLU A 161 16.21 2.54 -3.73
C GLU A 161 17.35 1.51 -3.88
N ASP A 162 17.39 0.51 -3.00
CA ASP A 162 18.42 -0.53 -2.97
C ASP A 162 17.79 -1.83 -2.50
N ALA A 163 17.63 -2.78 -3.42
CA ALA A 163 17.12 -4.13 -3.20
C ALA A 163 18.24 -5.17 -3.00
N SER A 164 19.50 -4.73 -2.86
CA SER A 164 20.59 -5.61 -2.43
C SER A 164 20.34 -6.14 -1.01
N PRO A 165 20.99 -7.26 -0.60
CA PRO A 165 20.88 -7.75 0.77
C PRO A 165 21.22 -6.70 1.84
N ALA A 166 22.18 -5.80 1.55
CA ALA A 166 22.56 -4.73 2.47
C ALA A 166 21.49 -3.63 2.54
N GLY A 167 20.97 -3.18 1.39
CA GLY A 167 19.89 -2.20 1.30
C GLY A 167 18.61 -2.66 1.96
N ILE A 168 18.22 -3.91 1.73
CA ILE A 168 17.06 -4.54 2.36
C ILE A 168 17.24 -4.61 3.88
N LEU A 169 18.39 -5.08 4.38
CA LEU A 169 18.63 -5.16 5.83
C LEU A 169 18.59 -3.79 6.49
N LYS A 170 19.15 -2.76 5.84
CA LYS A 170 19.05 -1.37 6.29
C LYS A 170 17.61 -0.91 6.36
N SER A 171 16.81 -1.17 5.33
CA SER A 171 15.39 -0.80 5.26
C SER A 171 14.54 -1.51 6.32
N ILE A 172 14.76 -2.81 6.54
CA ILE A 172 14.07 -3.58 7.58
C ILE A 172 14.30 -2.95 8.96
N ARG A 173 15.54 -2.55 9.26
CA ARG A 173 15.89 -1.91 10.54
C ARG A 173 15.29 -0.51 10.65
N ALA A 174 15.44 0.31 9.61
CA ALA A 174 14.98 1.70 9.59
C ALA A 174 13.45 1.80 9.77
N TYR A 175 12.70 0.99 9.04
CA TYR A 175 11.24 1.04 9.02
C TYR A 175 10.55 0.03 9.94
N ARG A 176 11.36 -0.81 10.61
CA ARG A 176 10.94 -1.87 11.53
C ARG A 176 10.03 -2.92 10.88
N TYR A 177 10.33 -3.34 9.65
CA TYR A 177 9.47 -4.26 8.91
C TYR A 177 9.29 -5.63 9.59
N ASN A 178 10.22 -6.03 10.45
CA ASN A 178 10.06 -7.20 11.32
C ASN A 178 8.84 -7.08 12.26
N LEU A 179 8.58 -5.89 12.81
CA LEU A 179 7.41 -5.64 13.65
C LEU A 179 6.13 -5.56 12.81
N GLN A 180 6.21 -5.05 11.58
CA GLN A 180 5.07 -5.07 10.64
C GLN A 180 4.63 -6.50 10.37
N ALA A 181 5.59 -7.37 10.00
CA ALA A 181 5.36 -8.77 9.73
C ALA A 181 4.68 -9.47 10.93
N TYR A 182 5.16 -9.20 12.15
CA TYR A 182 4.52 -9.72 13.36
C TYR A 182 3.10 -9.18 13.55
N PHE A 183 2.89 -7.86 13.45
CA PHE A 183 1.58 -7.23 13.63
C PHE A 183 0.54 -7.79 12.66
N TYR A 184 0.92 -7.95 11.39
CA TYR A 184 0.01 -8.39 10.33
C TYR A 184 -0.35 -9.86 10.52
N ARG A 185 0.63 -10.71 10.86
CA ARG A 185 0.36 -12.10 11.25
C ARG A 185 -0.55 -12.18 12.46
N LEU A 186 -0.26 -11.43 13.51
CA LEU A 186 -1.10 -11.41 14.71
C LEU A 186 -2.54 -11.05 14.37
N CYS A 187 -2.74 -9.99 13.57
CA CYS A 187 -4.08 -9.57 13.14
C CYS A 187 -4.78 -10.69 12.37
N TYR A 188 -4.12 -11.27 11.37
CA TYR A 188 -4.69 -12.31 10.52
C TYR A 188 -5.04 -13.57 11.33
N GLU A 189 -4.10 -14.07 12.13
CA GLU A 189 -4.29 -15.28 12.93
C GLU A 189 -5.41 -15.09 13.97
N THR A 190 -5.52 -13.89 14.55
CA THR A 190 -6.59 -13.53 15.50
C THR A 190 -7.96 -13.40 14.83
N ALA A 191 -8.01 -12.86 13.61
CA ALA A 191 -9.25 -12.63 12.86
C ALA A 191 -9.81 -13.89 12.19
N PHE A 192 -8.94 -14.69 11.58
CA PHE A 192 -9.32 -15.80 10.72
C PHE A 192 -9.16 -17.17 11.38
N GLU A 193 -8.66 -17.19 12.63
CA GLU A 193 -8.38 -18.40 13.41
C GLU A 193 -7.49 -19.41 12.63
N ARG A 194 -6.59 -18.87 11.78
CA ARG A 194 -5.67 -19.65 10.92
C ARG A 194 -4.26 -19.17 11.11
N ARG A 195 -3.37 -20.07 11.55
CA ARG A 195 -1.94 -19.82 11.67
C ARG A 195 -1.28 -19.76 10.29
N MET A 196 -0.46 -18.74 10.06
CA MET A 196 0.32 -18.60 8.82
C MET A 196 1.74 -19.13 9.03
N LEU A 197 2.33 -19.75 8.00
CA LEU A 197 3.71 -20.23 8.05
C LEU A 197 4.70 -19.07 8.13
N GLY A 198 4.38 -17.93 7.52
CA GLY A 198 5.24 -16.76 7.59
C GLY A 198 4.69 -15.52 6.92
N PHE A 199 5.56 -14.52 6.88
CA PHE A 199 5.34 -13.25 6.22
C PHE A 199 6.51 -13.01 5.25
N ARG A 200 6.21 -12.65 4.01
CA ARG A 200 7.18 -12.45 2.94
C ARG A 200 7.12 -11.01 2.45
N PHE A 201 8.28 -10.44 2.17
CA PHE A 201 8.38 -9.14 1.52
C PHE A 201 8.85 -9.33 0.09
N LEU A 202 8.24 -8.60 -0.84
CA LEU A 202 8.82 -8.37 -2.16
C LEU A 202 9.39 -6.96 -2.17
N PHE A 203 10.71 -6.84 -2.14
CA PHE A 203 11.40 -5.56 -2.33
C PHE A 203 11.57 -5.30 -3.82
N ILE A 204 11.09 -4.14 -4.27
CA ILE A 204 11.07 -3.71 -5.67
C ILE A 204 11.96 -2.48 -5.76
N GLU A 205 13.09 -2.60 -6.44
CA GLU A 205 13.96 -1.46 -6.71
C GLU A 205 13.28 -0.51 -7.71
N LYS A 206 13.36 0.80 -7.45
CA LYS A 206 12.90 1.84 -8.37
C LYS A 206 14.06 2.32 -9.22
#